data_AF-A0A6I6F4W0-F1
#
_entry.id   AF-A0A6I6F4W0-F1
#
_cell.length_a   1.000
_cell.length_b   1.000
_cell.length_c   1.000
_cell.angle_alpha   90.00
_cell.angle_beta   90.00
_cell.angle_gamma   90.00
#
_symmetry.space_group_name_H-M   'P 1'
#
loop_
_entity.id
_entity.type
_entity.pdbx_description
1 polymer ?
#
loop_
_entity_poly.entity_id
_entity_poly.type
_entity_poly.pdbx_seq_one_letter_code
_entity_poly.pdbx_strand_id
1 'polypeptide(L)'
;MRVKYFSIFLLPFIIFFQSAGTGLAKDQHVPMTCEEKLKLLEPTEPKTIYDYELLRDRDMSNFQEEVLPISLVQKTGIKVPFSTVYKDLNWQRPVYSPLWHSSSWRWSYVPLNMAYQRHIVFDYQGGLSWWYDLSSYLALPNGIDTASPIHEYAFTIKYPYVVRLIVFNFNITSIKHYKNQILVSGEPLRKGLTLVDFDTKNLPASKKLLQLATPDGHEIDYLYMYLGNH
;
A
#
# COMPACT_ATOMS: atom_id res chain seq x y z
N MET A 1 -56.24 -37.63 -26.45
CA MET A 1 -55.20 -37.17 -27.41
C MET A 1 -54.76 -35.79 -26.96
N ARG A 2 -53.52 -35.66 -26.48
CA ARG A 2 -52.97 -34.44 -25.85
C ARG A 2 -52.69 -33.40 -26.94
N VAL A 3 -53.27 -32.21 -26.82
CA VAL A 3 -52.78 -31.01 -27.51
C VAL A 3 -52.23 -30.08 -26.43
N LYS A 4 -50.91 -29.89 -26.45
CA LYS A 4 -50.17 -29.02 -25.53
C LYS A 4 -50.36 -27.57 -25.99
N TYR A 5 -50.90 -26.72 -25.12
CA TYR A 5 -50.80 -25.27 -25.29
C TYR A 5 -49.39 -24.83 -24.90
N PHE A 6 -48.63 -24.36 -25.88
CA PHE A 6 -47.38 -23.63 -25.70
C PHE A 6 -47.74 -22.17 -25.46
N SER A 7 -47.77 -21.74 -24.19
CA SER A 7 -47.85 -20.33 -23.85
C SER A 7 -46.44 -19.75 -23.95
N ILE A 8 -46.19 -19.02 -25.04
CA ILE A 8 -45.01 -18.17 -25.21
C ILE A 8 -45.14 -17.02 -24.20
N PHE A 9 -44.34 -17.06 -23.14
CA PHE A 9 -44.12 -15.88 -22.30
C PHE A 9 -43.23 -14.90 -23.08
N LEU A 10 -43.86 -13.87 -23.67
CA LEU A 10 -43.17 -12.65 -24.07
C LEU A 10 -42.69 -11.94 -22.80
N LEU A 11 -41.38 -11.96 -22.54
CA LEU A 11 -40.74 -11.02 -21.63
C LEU A 11 -40.51 -9.70 -22.39
N PRO A 12 -41.02 -8.55 -21.92
CA PRO A 12 -40.68 -7.27 -22.53
C PRO A 12 -39.23 -6.93 -22.20
N PHE A 13 -38.41 -6.83 -23.23
CA PHE A 13 -37.08 -6.22 -23.19
C PHE A 13 -37.27 -4.72 -22.90
N ILE A 14 -37.10 -4.31 -21.64
CA ILE A 14 -37.03 -2.89 -21.30
C ILE A 14 -35.65 -2.39 -21.73
N ILE A 15 -35.58 -1.81 -22.93
CA ILE A 15 -34.43 -1.08 -23.40
C ILE A 15 -34.43 0.26 -22.65
N PHE A 16 -33.57 0.41 -21.65
CA PHE A 16 -33.23 1.71 -21.09
C PHE A 16 -32.42 2.48 -22.14
N PHE A 17 -33.09 3.32 -22.93
CA PHE A 17 -32.43 4.44 -23.59
C PHE A 17 -32.13 5.49 -22.52
N GLN A 18 -30.94 5.44 -21.92
CA GLN A 18 -30.36 6.64 -21.33
C GLN A 18 -29.98 7.55 -22.48
N SER A 19 -30.76 8.60 -22.71
CA SER A 19 -30.31 9.73 -23.51
C SER A 19 -29.12 10.34 -22.76
N ALA A 20 -27.91 10.06 -23.26
CA ALA A 20 -26.74 10.85 -22.90
C ALA A 20 -27.00 12.26 -23.43
N GLY A 21 -27.47 13.15 -22.55
CA GLY A 21 -27.41 14.58 -22.82
C GLY A 21 -25.95 14.93 -23.03
N THR A 22 -25.58 15.17 -24.28
CA THR A 22 -24.28 15.75 -24.66
C THR A 22 -24.27 17.22 -24.24
N GLY A 23 -24.27 17.45 -22.93
CA GLY A 23 -23.76 18.70 -22.39
C GLY A 23 -22.27 18.72 -22.73
N LEU A 24 -21.90 19.55 -23.71
CA LEU A 24 -20.51 19.96 -23.90
C LEU A 24 -20.03 20.51 -22.55
N ALA A 25 -19.29 19.69 -21.81
CA ALA A 25 -18.52 20.18 -20.68
C ALA A 25 -17.62 21.28 -21.25
N LYS A 26 -17.88 22.53 -20.86
CA LYS A 26 -16.95 23.62 -21.13
C LYS A 26 -15.71 23.33 -20.30
N ASP A 27 -14.79 22.59 -20.89
CA ASP A 27 -13.49 22.28 -20.31
C ASP A 27 -12.60 23.53 -20.44
N GLN A 28 -13.02 24.62 -19.79
CA GLN A 28 -12.17 25.78 -19.58
C GLN A 28 -11.27 25.44 -18.41
N HIS A 29 -10.17 24.73 -18.70
CA HIS A 29 -9.10 24.56 -17.73
C HIS A 29 -8.52 25.95 -17.40
N VAL A 30 -8.97 26.53 -16.29
CA VAL A 30 -8.39 27.76 -15.76
C VAL A 30 -6.98 27.39 -15.28
N PRO A 31 -5.91 27.96 -15.87
CA PRO A 31 -4.56 27.64 -15.44
C PRO A 31 -4.37 28.08 -14.00
N MET A 32 -3.99 27.14 -13.15
CA MET A 32 -3.72 27.36 -11.73
C MET A 32 -2.63 28.42 -11.54
N THR A 33 -2.84 29.37 -10.63
CA THR A 33 -1.84 30.41 -10.32
C THR A 33 -0.61 29.81 -9.66
N CYS A 34 0.49 30.57 -9.60
CA CYS A 34 1.70 30.11 -8.90
C CYS A 34 1.43 29.89 -7.41
N GLU A 35 0.63 30.77 -6.78
CA GLU A 35 0.25 30.67 -5.38
C GLU A 35 -0.58 29.41 -5.11
N GLU A 36 -1.52 29.09 -5.98
CA GLU A 36 -2.33 27.87 -5.87
C GLU A 36 -1.48 26.61 -6.04
N LYS A 37 -0.53 26.61 -6.99
CA LYS A 37 0.43 25.50 -7.15
C LYS A 37 1.29 25.33 -5.91
N LEU A 38 1.77 26.43 -5.32
CA LEU A 38 2.61 26.38 -4.12
C LEU A 38 1.86 25.76 -2.94
N LYS A 39 0.60 26.17 -2.71
CA LYS A 39 -0.27 25.62 -1.66
C LYS A 39 -0.53 24.13 -1.80
N LEU A 40 -0.39 23.58 -3.00
CA LEU A 40 -0.55 22.17 -3.30
C LEU A 40 0.74 21.37 -3.08
N LEU A 41 1.90 22.02 -3.13
CA LEU A 41 3.20 21.38 -2.94
C LEU A 41 3.61 21.34 -1.46
N GLU A 42 3.29 22.38 -0.70
CA GLU A 42 3.75 22.52 0.68
C GLU A 42 2.74 23.30 1.55
N PRO A 43 2.89 23.27 2.90
CA PRO A 43 2.05 24.05 3.78
C PRO A 43 2.07 25.55 3.46
N THR A 44 0.94 26.23 3.65
CA THR A 44 0.82 27.69 3.43
C THR A 44 1.77 28.53 4.27
N GLU A 45 2.18 28.03 5.43
CA GLU A 45 3.11 28.68 6.33
C GLU A 45 4.17 27.67 6.80
N PRO A 46 5.42 28.10 7.06
CA PRO A 46 6.46 27.22 7.58
C PRO A 46 6.02 26.57 8.89
N LYS A 47 5.98 25.24 8.91
CA LYS A 47 5.65 24.45 10.10
C LYS A 47 6.42 23.14 10.13
N THR A 48 6.74 22.68 11.33
CA THR A 48 7.24 21.32 11.53
C THR A 48 6.11 20.33 11.30
N ILE A 49 6.37 19.28 10.53
CA ILE A 49 5.46 18.14 10.33
C ILE A 49 6.22 16.89 10.68
N TYR A 50 5.67 16.06 11.55
CA TYR A 50 6.22 14.76 11.89
C TYR A 50 5.61 13.65 11.02
N ASP A 51 6.37 12.56 10.79
CA ASP A 51 5.94 11.48 9.91
C ASP A 51 4.59 10.87 10.32
N TYR A 52 4.33 10.75 11.63
CA TYR A 52 3.08 10.19 12.16
C TYR A 52 1.83 11.03 11.83
N GLU A 53 2.00 12.32 11.53
CA GLU A 53 0.90 13.20 11.11
C GLU A 53 0.45 12.89 9.67
N LEU A 54 1.37 12.37 8.85
CA LEU A 54 1.15 12.08 7.43
C LEU A 54 0.90 10.59 7.17
N LEU A 55 1.59 9.72 7.89
CA LEU A 55 1.55 8.28 7.80
C LEU A 55 1.02 7.72 9.12
N ARG A 56 -0.29 7.50 9.18
CA ARG A 56 -0.98 7.09 10.43
C ARG A 56 -0.44 5.77 10.99
N ASP A 57 -0.03 4.85 10.13
CA ASP A 57 0.60 3.56 10.48
C ASP A 57 1.94 3.70 11.22
N ARG A 58 2.50 4.92 11.29
CA ARG A 58 3.74 5.25 12.01
C ARG A 58 3.50 5.91 13.37
N ASP A 59 2.26 6.23 13.69
CA ASP A 59 1.88 6.89 14.95
C ASP A 59 1.85 5.91 16.13
N MET A 60 2.99 5.72 16.78
CA MET A 60 3.11 4.83 17.93
C MET A 60 2.25 5.23 19.13
N SER A 61 1.77 6.48 19.21
CA SER A 61 0.82 6.88 20.26
C SER A 61 -0.50 6.11 20.17
N ASN A 62 -0.84 5.58 18.99
CA ASN A 62 -2.02 4.75 18.76
C ASN A 62 -1.78 3.26 19.05
N PHE A 63 -0.56 2.85 19.40
CA PHE A 63 -0.23 1.46 19.74
C PHE A 63 -0.17 1.31 21.26
N GLN A 64 -1.23 0.75 21.84
CA GLN A 64 -1.42 0.67 23.30
C GLN A 64 -0.84 -0.61 23.93
N GLU A 65 -0.45 -1.58 23.10
CA GLU A 65 0.11 -2.84 23.56
C GLU A 65 1.59 -2.69 23.93
N GLU A 66 2.06 -3.49 24.89
CA GLU A 66 3.48 -3.51 25.27
C GLU A 66 4.35 -3.95 24.08
N VAL A 67 5.38 -3.14 23.77
CA VAL A 67 6.38 -3.49 22.75
C VAL A 67 7.48 -4.33 23.41
N LEU A 68 7.54 -5.59 23.04
CA LEU A 68 8.51 -6.55 23.54
C LEU A 68 9.86 -6.38 22.83
N PRO A 69 10.98 -6.72 23.48
CA PRO A 69 12.30 -6.70 22.85
C PRO A 69 12.35 -7.57 21.59
N ILE A 70 12.99 -7.08 20.52
CA ILE A 70 13.15 -7.82 19.26
C ILE A 70 13.81 -9.19 19.49
N SER A 71 14.82 -9.26 20.35
CA SER A 71 15.50 -10.51 20.70
C SER A 71 14.57 -11.56 21.31
N LEU A 72 13.55 -11.14 22.06
CA LEU A 72 12.52 -12.04 22.58
C LEU A 72 11.68 -12.58 21.43
N VAL A 73 11.16 -11.70 20.56
CA VAL A 73 10.37 -12.10 19.38
C VAL A 73 11.16 -13.02 18.44
N GLN A 74 12.47 -12.79 18.27
CA GLN A 74 13.35 -13.67 17.51
C GLN A 74 13.44 -15.07 18.12
N LYS A 75 13.55 -15.17 19.45
CA LYS A 75 13.73 -16.45 20.15
C LYS A 75 12.43 -17.24 20.29
N THR A 76 11.32 -16.57 20.63
CA THR A 76 10.05 -17.22 21.00
C THR A 76 8.99 -17.14 19.91
N GLY A 77 9.18 -16.29 18.90
CA GLY A 77 8.21 -16.09 17.84
C GLY A 77 8.05 -17.32 16.95
N ILE A 78 6.79 -17.62 16.61
CA ILE A 78 6.46 -18.67 15.64
C ILE A 78 6.83 -18.21 14.24
N LYS A 79 7.41 -19.11 13.43
CA LYS A 79 7.73 -18.80 12.03
C LYS A 79 6.44 -18.64 11.23
N VAL A 80 6.31 -17.51 10.54
CA VAL A 80 5.23 -17.26 9.59
C VAL A 80 5.77 -17.51 8.19
N PRO A 81 5.24 -18.50 7.44
CA PRO A 81 5.63 -18.72 6.06
C PRO A 81 5.32 -17.49 5.21
N PHE A 82 6.23 -17.17 4.31
CA PHE A 82 6.03 -16.13 3.31
C PHE A 82 6.53 -16.59 1.94
N SER A 83 6.03 -15.95 0.90
CA SER A 83 6.44 -16.18 -0.48
C SER A 83 6.89 -14.87 -1.12
N THR A 84 7.95 -14.92 -1.93
CA THR A 84 8.39 -13.76 -2.70
C THR A 84 7.58 -13.67 -3.98
N VAL A 85 6.87 -12.56 -4.15
CA VAL A 85 5.99 -12.31 -5.30
C VAL A 85 6.74 -11.56 -6.39
N TYR A 86 7.60 -10.63 -5.99
CA TYR A 86 8.47 -9.88 -6.87
C TYR A 86 9.79 -9.62 -6.18
N LYS A 87 10.88 -9.66 -6.95
CA LYS A 87 12.21 -9.35 -6.45
C LYS A 87 13.07 -8.81 -7.58
N ASP A 88 13.46 -7.56 -7.45
CA ASP A 88 14.49 -6.94 -8.28
C ASP A 88 15.57 -6.36 -7.37
N LEU A 89 16.70 -7.06 -7.30
CA LEU A 89 17.86 -6.65 -6.50
C LEU A 89 18.66 -5.51 -7.14
N ASN A 90 18.37 -5.16 -8.39
CA ASN A 90 19.02 -4.08 -9.12
C ASN A 90 18.20 -2.80 -9.14
N TRP A 91 16.93 -2.85 -8.75
CA TRP A 91 16.06 -1.70 -8.72
C TRP A 91 16.57 -0.63 -7.75
N GLN A 92 16.67 0.60 -8.26
CA GLN A 92 17.08 1.76 -7.48
C GLN A 92 15.83 2.60 -7.22
N ARG A 93 15.54 2.86 -5.94
CA ARG A 93 14.46 3.78 -5.58
C ARG A 93 14.78 5.17 -6.12
N PRO A 94 13.92 5.76 -6.96
CA PRO A 94 14.18 7.10 -7.46
C PRO A 94 14.03 8.10 -6.31
N VAL A 95 14.90 9.10 -6.29
CA VAL A 95 14.79 10.26 -5.39
C VAL A 95 13.66 11.20 -5.82
N TYR A 96 13.24 11.11 -7.08
CA TYR A 96 12.17 11.92 -7.67
C TYR A 96 11.42 11.13 -8.75
N SER A 97 10.09 11.23 -8.77
CA SER A 97 9.24 10.69 -9.81
C SER A 97 8.46 11.81 -10.51
N PRO A 98 8.26 11.74 -11.84
CA PRO A 98 7.36 12.66 -12.55
C PRO A 98 5.94 12.67 -11.97
N LEU A 99 5.50 11.60 -11.30
CA LEU A 99 4.20 11.55 -10.61
C LEU A 99 4.11 12.53 -9.44
N TRP A 100 5.25 12.95 -8.88
CA TRP A 100 5.33 13.93 -7.81
C TRP A 100 5.51 15.35 -8.33
N HIS A 101 5.57 15.53 -9.65
CA HIS A 101 5.61 16.86 -10.24
C HIS A 101 4.31 17.62 -10.00
N SER A 102 4.40 18.94 -9.87
CA SER A 102 3.26 19.85 -9.65
C SER A 102 2.20 19.82 -10.76
N SER A 103 2.46 19.15 -11.88
CA SER A 103 1.49 18.91 -12.95
C SER A 103 0.57 17.72 -12.68
N SER A 104 0.97 16.78 -11.81
CA SER A 104 0.22 15.55 -11.51
C SER A 104 -0.83 15.76 -10.41
N TRP A 105 -0.69 16.83 -9.62
CA TRP A 105 -1.55 17.32 -8.54
C TRP A 105 -1.78 16.37 -7.36
N ARG A 106 -2.17 15.12 -7.62
CA ARG A 106 -2.60 14.15 -6.60
C ARG A 106 -1.47 13.68 -5.69
N TRP A 107 -0.26 13.47 -6.23
CA TRP A 107 0.89 12.94 -5.48
C TRP A 107 2.05 13.93 -5.39
N SER A 108 1.80 15.22 -5.59
CA SER A 108 2.85 16.24 -5.61
C SER A 108 3.10 16.91 -4.27
N TYR A 109 2.31 16.60 -3.23
CA TYR A 109 2.54 17.17 -1.91
C TYR A 109 3.87 16.68 -1.32
N VAL A 110 4.83 17.59 -1.24
CA VAL A 110 6.24 17.31 -0.96
C VAL A 110 6.45 16.65 0.42
N PRO A 111 5.84 17.15 1.52
CA PRO A 111 6.04 16.53 2.83
C PRO A 111 5.62 15.06 2.88
N LEU A 112 4.54 14.68 2.20
CA LEU A 112 4.08 13.29 2.16
C LEU A 112 5.04 12.40 1.35
N ASN A 113 5.56 12.89 0.23
CA ASN A 113 6.59 12.17 -0.53
C ASN A 113 7.86 11.97 0.30
N MET A 114 8.29 12.98 1.06
CA MET A 114 9.43 12.86 1.97
C MET A 114 9.20 11.80 3.05
N ALA A 115 8.00 11.79 3.67
CA ALA A 115 7.64 10.79 4.66
C ALA A 115 7.71 9.37 4.08
N TYR A 116 7.08 9.12 2.92
CA TYR A 116 7.18 7.82 2.24
C TYR A 116 8.62 7.43 1.89
N GLN A 117 9.49 8.39 1.57
CA GLN A 117 10.88 8.10 1.20
C GLN A 117 11.77 7.73 2.38
N ARG A 118 11.39 8.15 3.59
CA ARG A 118 12.12 7.81 4.82
C ARG A 118 11.95 6.36 5.24
N HIS A 119 10.83 5.74 4.89
CA HIS A 119 10.50 4.37 5.26
C HIS A 119 10.86 3.37 4.16
N ILE A 120 11.20 2.15 4.56
CA ILE A 120 11.64 1.07 3.68
C ILE A 120 10.72 -0.15 3.70
N VAL A 121 9.82 -0.27 4.67
CA VAL A 121 8.76 -1.30 4.69
C VAL A 121 7.38 -0.66 4.65
N PHE A 122 6.48 -1.23 3.86
CA PHE A 122 5.07 -0.85 3.78
C PHE A 122 4.22 -2.12 3.70
N ASP A 123 3.03 -2.09 4.29
CA ASP A 123 2.05 -3.16 4.14
C ASP A 123 0.95 -2.79 3.14
N TYR A 124 0.43 -3.81 2.48
CA TYR A 124 -0.72 -3.71 1.59
C TYR A 124 -1.62 -4.92 1.80
N GLN A 125 -2.87 -4.65 2.16
CA GLN A 125 -3.89 -5.66 2.46
C GLN A 125 -5.02 -5.67 1.42
N GLY A 126 -4.79 -5.12 0.22
CA GLY A 126 -5.83 -5.03 -0.82
C GLY A 126 -6.47 -3.65 -0.94
N GLY A 127 -7.29 -3.49 -1.99
CA GLY A 127 -7.94 -2.23 -2.35
C GLY A 127 -7.23 -1.50 -3.48
N LEU A 128 -7.84 -1.48 -4.67
CA LEU A 128 -7.24 -0.89 -5.87
C LEU A 128 -6.94 0.60 -5.73
N SER A 129 -7.86 1.37 -5.13
CA SER A 129 -7.62 2.79 -4.90
C SER A 129 -6.43 3.02 -3.97
N TRP A 130 -6.28 2.16 -2.96
CA TRP A 130 -5.14 2.26 -2.03
C TRP A 130 -3.83 1.88 -2.71
N TRP A 131 -3.82 0.81 -3.52
CA TRP A 131 -2.64 0.43 -4.31
C TRP A 131 -2.23 1.54 -5.26
N TYR A 132 -3.18 2.18 -5.93
CA TYR A 132 -2.92 3.25 -6.90
C TYR A 132 -2.20 4.43 -6.24
N ASP A 133 -2.63 4.83 -5.05
CA ASP A 133 -1.96 5.88 -4.28
C ASP A 133 -0.60 5.43 -3.74
N LEU A 134 -0.55 4.25 -3.09
CA LEU A 134 0.68 3.72 -2.50
C LEU A 134 1.78 3.53 -3.55
N SER A 135 1.48 2.87 -4.67
CA SER A 135 2.45 2.64 -5.75
C SER A 135 3.00 3.94 -6.34
N SER A 136 2.15 4.98 -6.42
CA SER A 136 2.54 6.31 -6.91
C SER A 136 3.44 7.04 -5.92
N TYR A 137 3.10 7.05 -4.63
CA TYR A 137 3.93 7.65 -3.58
C TYR A 137 5.27 6.94 -3.39
N LEU A 138 5.31 5.63 -3.63
CA LEU A 138 6.53 4.84 -3.55
C LEU A 138 7.37 4.86 -4.84
N ALA A 139 6.84 5.45 -5.92
CA ALA A 139 7.41 5.42 -7.27
C ALA A 139 7.80 4.01 -7.70
N LEU A 140 6.90 3.06 -7.47
CA LEU A 140 7.10 1.68 -7.89
C LEU A 140 7.31 1.60 -9.43
N PRO A 141 8.08 0.62 -9.93
CA PRO A 141 8.32 0.43 -11.36
C PRO A 141 7.04 0.58 -12.20
N ASN A 142 7.12 1.44 -13.22
CA ASN A 142 6.05 1.75 -14.17
C ASN A 142 4.78 2.37 -13.52
N GLY A 143 4.85 2.86 -12.28
CA GLY A 143 3.91 3.82 -11.68
C GLY A 143 2.42 3.53 -11.90
N ILE A 144 1.70 4.55 -12.40
CA ILE A 144 0.25 4.54 -12.71
C ILE A 144 -0.10 3.87 -14.04
N ASP A 145 0.89 3.39 -14.80
CA ASP A 145 0.63 2.79 -16.10
C ASP A 145 -0.21 1.53 -15.91
N THR A 146 -1.40 1.51 -16.52
CA THR A 146 -2.33 0.37 -16.45
C THR A 146 -1.74 -0.88 -17.11
N ALA A 147 -0.72 -0.73 -17.96
CA ALA A 147 0.06 -1.81 -18.54
C ALA A 147 1.27 -2.23 -17.66
N SER A 148 1.46 -1.61 -16.48
CA SER A 148 2.55 -1.97 -15.58
C SER A 148 2.37 -3.39 -15.01
N PRO A 149 3.40 -4.26 -15.04
CA PRO A 149 3.37 -5.54 -14.35
C PRO A 149 3.19 -5.39 -12.82
N ILE A 150 3.43 -4.19 -12.26
CA ILE A 150 3.20 -3.92 -10.85
C ILE A 150 1.72 -3.70 -10.51
N HIS A 151 0.87 -3.33 -11.48
CA HIS A 151 -0.57 -3.26 -11.26
C HIS A 151 -1.20 -4.64 -11.12
N GLU A 152 -0.67 -5.67 -11.80
CA GLU A 152 -1.12 -7.05 -11.64
C GLU A 152 -1.01 -7.50 -10.17
N TYR A 153 0.02 -7.00 -9.47
CA TYR A 153 0.19 -7.29 -8.04
C TYR A 153 -0.99 -6.80 -7.20
N ALA A 154 -1.62 -5.68 -7.53
CA ALA A 154 -2.81 -5.21 -6.82
C ALA A 154 -3.94 -6.27 -6.78
N PHE A 155 -4.03 -7.10 -7.82
CA PHE A 155 -5.08 -8.10 -8.03
C PHE A 155 -4.70 -9.53 -7.61
N THR A 156 -3.42 -9.80 -7.33
CA THR A 156 -2.96 -11.14 -6.93
C THR A 156 -3.06 -11.42 -5.44
N ILE A 157 -3.33 -10.39 -4.63
CA ILE A 157 -3.41 -10.54 -3.18
C ILE A 157 -4.64 -11.38 -2.80
N LYS A 158 -4.42 -12.45 -2.04
CA LYS A 158 -5.48 -13.34 -1.57
C LYS A 158 -6.14 -12.75 -0.31
N TYR A 159 -6.91 -11.69 -0.51
CA TYR A 159 -7.71 -11.06 0.54
C TYR A 159 -8.72 -12.08 1.14
N PRO A 160 -8.99 -12.05 2.47
CA PRO A 160 -8.44 -11.13 3.47
C PRO A 160 -7.21 -11.66 4.24
N TYR A 161 -6.69 -12.84 3.88
CA TYR A 161 -5.72 -13.56 4.71
C TYR A 161 -4.26 -13.31 4.34
N VAL A 162 -4.00 -12.48 3.35
CA VAL A 162 -2.63 -12.21 2.91
C VAL A 162 -2.32 -10.74 3.12
N VAL A 163 -1.22 -10.50 3.81
CA VAL A 163 -0.56 -9.19 3.84
C VAL A 163 0.60 -9.24 2.87
N ARG A 164 0.66 -8.25 1.98
CA ARG A 164 1.83 -7.99 1.16
C ARG A 164 2.72 -6.97 1.82
N LEU A 165 4.00 -7.27 1.95
CA LEU A 165 5.02 -6.29 2.30
C LEU A 165 5.73 -5.82 1.06
N ILE A 166 5.85 -4.51 0.91
CA ILE A 166 6.70 -3.83 -0.06
C ILE A 166 7.94 -3.39 0.70
N VAL A 167 9.09 -3.97 0.36
CA VAL A 167 10.34 -3.73 1.09
C VAL A 167 11.45 -3.27 0.15
N PHE A 168 12.02 -2.11 0.47
CA PHE A 168 13.14 -1.51 -0.24
C PHE A 168 14.46 -1.81 0.44
N ASN A 169 15.52 -1.97 -0.34
CA ASN A 169 16.90 -2.00 0.14
C ASN A 169 17.12 -3.01 1.28
N PHE A 170 16.44 -4.15 1.22
CA PHE A 170 16.49 -5.15 2.28
C PHE A 170 16.15 -6.54 1.74
N ASN A 171 16.89 -7.56 2.19
CA ASN A 171 16.67 -8.95 1.83
C ASN A 171 16.06 -9.71 3.01
N ILE A 172 14.76 -9.98 2.94
CA ILE A 172 14.02 -10.68 3.98
C ILE A 172 14.43 -12.15 4.04
N THR A 173 14.77 -12.65 5.23
CA THR A 173 15.14 -14.04 5.48
C THR A 173 14.15 -14.77 6.38
N SER A 174 13.42 -14.05 7.24
CA SER A 174 12.38 -14.66 8.08
C SER A 174 11.29 -13.67 8.46
N ILE A 175 10.09 -14.20 8.67
CA ILE A 175 9.00 -13.50 9.34
C ILE A 175 8.60 -14.34 10.55
N LYS A 176 8.51 -13.70 11.73
CA LYS A 176 8.09 -14.32 12.98
C LYS A 176 6.96 -13.53 13.61
N HIS A 177 6.05 -14.23 14.27
CA HIS A 177 4.98 -13.60 15.04
C HIS A 177 5.10 -13.98 16.51
N TYR A 178 4.97 -13.00 17.38
CA TYR A 178 4.85 -13.23 18.82
C TYR A 178 3.93 -12.17 19.43
N LYS A 179 2.81 -12.63 20.01
CA LYS A 179 1.78 -11.77 20.64
C LYS A 179 1.26 -10.68 19.68
N ASN A 180 1.63 -9.42 19.93
CA ASN A 180 1.22 -8.22 19.21
C ASN A 180 2.29 -7.74 18.21
N GLN A 181 3.38 -8.50 18.02
CA GLN A 181 4.47 -8.14 17.13
C GLN A 181 4.67 -9.14 15.98
N ILE A 182 4.94 -8.60 14.80
CA ILE A 182 5.42 -9.32 13.63
C ILE A 182 6.84 -8.82 13.36
N LEU A 183 7.81 -9.69 13.51
CA LEU A 183 9.20 -9.37 13.22
C LEU A 183 9.57 -9.88 11.82
N VAL A 184 9.96 -8.95 10.97
CA VAL A 184 10.57 -9.24 9.67
C VAL A 184 12.07 -9.07 9.82
N SER A 185 12.81 -10.16 9.68
CA SER A 185 14.27 -10.14 9.79
C SER A 185 14.97 -10.39 8.47
N GLY A 186 16.13 -9.77 8.28
CA GLY A 186 16.91 -9.89 7.05
C GLY A 186 18.11 -8.95 7.01
N GLU A 187 18.74 -8.86 5.86
CA GLU A 187 19.96 -8.08 5.67
C GLU A 187 19.69 -6.79 4.89
N PRO A 188 20.19 -5.62 5.34
CA PRO A 188 20.16 -4.40 4.55
C PRO A 188 20.92 -4.57 3.23
N LEU A 189 20.38 -3.98 2.17
CA LEU A 189 20.98 -3.90 0.84
C LEU A 189 21.17 -2.43 0.47
N ARG A 190 22.08 -2.15 -0.49
CA ARG A 190 22.26 -0.79 -1.03
C ARG A 190 21.14 -0.36 -1.96
N LYS A 191 20.52 -1.34 -2.62
CA LYS A 191 19.44 -1.18 -3.60
C LYS A 191 18.57 -2.43 -3.59
N GLY A 192 17.39 -2.33 -4.19
CA GLY A 192 16.50 -3.44 -4.44
C GLY A 192 15.07 -3.19 -3.97
N LEU A 193 14.14 -3.91 -4.59
CA LEU A 193 12.72 -3.94 -4.27
C LEU A 193 12.28 -5.40 -4.17
N THR A 194 11.71 -5.77 -3.02
CA THR A 194 11.14 -7.09 -2.79
C THR A 194 9.70 -6.94 -2.34
N LEU A 195 8.78 -7.66 -2.98
CA LEU A 195 7.42 -7.86 -2.49
C LEU A 195 7.32 -9.28 -1.93
N VAL A 196 6.86 -9.40 -0.70
CA VAL A 196 6.58 -10.70 -0.08
C VAL A 196 5.15 -10.76 0.43
N ASP A 197 4.53 -11.92 0.28
CA ASP A 197 3.21 -12.22 0.82
C ASP A 197 3.36 -13.18 1.98
N PHE A 198 2.73 -12.89 3.12
CA PHE A 198 2.61 -13.81 4.23
C PHE A 198 1.16 -13.97 4.66
N ASP A 199 0.83 -15.17 5.13
CA ASP A 199 -0.53 -15.55 5.52
C ASP A 199 -0.79 -15.15 6.98
N THR A 200 -1.92 -14.49 7.21
CA THR A 200 -2.39 -14.01 8.51
C THR A 200 -3.55 -14.83 9.08
N LYS A 201 -4.03 -15.85 8.38
CA LYS A 201 -5.19 -16.68 8.78
C LYS A 201 -5.06 -17.29 10.17
N ASN A 202 -3.82 -17.65 10.57
CA ASN A 202 -3.53 -18.25 11.87
C ASN A 202 -3.05 -17.23 12.91
N LEU A 203 -3.09 -15.93 12.59
CA LEU A 203 -2.69 -14.86 13.51
C LEU A 203 -3.94 -14.27 14.17
N PRO A 204 -3.91 -13.95 15.47
CA PRO A 204 -5.04 -13.30 16.13
C PRO A 204 -5.31 -11.94 15.49
N ALA A 205 -6.57 -11.69 15.18
CA ALA A 205 -7.04 -10.40 14.70
C ALA A 205 -6.88 -9.33 15.80
N SER A 206 -5.94 -8.42 15.56
CA SER A 206 -5.66 -7.30 16.44
C SER A 206 -4.82 -6.30 15.67
N LYS A 207 -4.59 -5.13 16.27
CA LYS A 207 -3.47 -4.30 15.86
C LYS A 207 -2.16 -5.07 16.11
N LYS A 208 -1.24 -5.03 15.15
CA LYS A 208 0.08 -5.64 15.22
C LYS A 208 1.13 -4.59 14.93
N LEU A 209 2.22 -4.59 15.67
CA LEU A 209 3.43 -3.84 15.35
C LEU A 209 4.30 -4.73 14.45
N LEU A 210 4.52 -4.29 13.21
CA LEU A 210 5.51 -4.88 12.33
C LEU A 210 6.83 -4.14 12.49
N GLN A 211 7.89 -4.89 12.78
CA GLN A 211 9.25 -4.37 12.89
C GLN A 211 10.12 -5.03 11.83
N LEU A 212 10.86 -4.21 11.09
CA LEU A 212 11.92 -4.65 10.21
C LEU A 212 13.25 -4.54 10.95
N ALA A 213 13.97 -5.64 11.10
CA ALA A 213 15.22 -5.65 11.88
C ALA A 213 16.29 -6.55 11.27
N THR A 214 17.54 -6.24 11.59
CA THR A 214 18.69 -7.13 11.31
C THR A 214 18.60 -8.41 12.14
N PRO A 215 19.33 -9.49 11.78
CA PRO A 215 19.35 -10.71 12.60
C PRO A 215 19.91 -10.48 14.00
N ASP A 216 20.78 -9.48 14.16
CA ASP A 216 21.36 -9.08 15.45
C ASP A 216 20.39 -8.28 16.33
N GLY A 217 19.19 -7.97 15.82
CA GLY A 217 18.11 -7.35 16.58
C GLY A 217 18.06 -5.83 16.53
N HIS A 218 18.82 -5.19 15.64
CA HIS A 218 18.71 -3.74 15.39
C HIS A 218 17.52 -3.44 14.48
N GLU A 219 16.56 -2.67 14.98
CA GLU A 219 15.43 -2.17 14.20
C GLU A 219 15.90 -1.18 13.13
N ILE A 220 15.31 -1.31 11.94
CA ILE A 220 15.59 -0.46 10.78
C ILE A 220 14.36 0.39 10.44
N ASP A 221 13.16 -0.18 10.54
CA ASP A 221 11.90 0.50 10.28
C ASP A 221 10.75 -0.24 10.96
N TYR A 222 9.62 0.43 11.13
CA TYR A 222 8.44 -0.13 11.77
C TYR A 222 7.15 0.47 11.21
N LEU A 223 6.06 -0.28 11.28
CA LEU A 223 4.70 0.21 11.07
C LEU A 223 3.76 -0.61 11.94
N TYR A 224 2.60 -0.08 12.29
CA TYR A 224 1.53 -0.91 12.82
C TYR A 224 0.45 -1.13 11.75
N MET A 225 -0.06 -2.36 11.71
CA MET A 225 -1.17 -2.75 10.84
C MET A 225 -2.31 -3.31 11.67
N TYR A 226 -3.52 -3.27 11.15
CA TYR A 226 -4.65 -3.98 11.74
C TYR A 226 -4.86 -5.29 11.00
N LEU A 227 -4.92 -6.41 11.72
CA LEU A 227 -5.37 -7.68 11.17
C LEU A 227 -6.86 -7.84 11.49
N GLY A 228 -7.68 -7.96 10.45
CA GLY A 228 -9.13 -8.10 10.57
C GLY A 228 -9.56 -9.41 11.24
N ASN A 229 -10.67 -9.35 11.98
CA ASN A 229 -11.42 -10.54 12.37
C ASN A 229 -12.17 -11.06 11.13
N HIS A 230 -12.09 -12.37 10.90
CA HIS A 230 -12.84 -13.05 9.85
C HIS A 230 -13.50 -14.30 10.41
#